data_AF-A0A8H4V570-F1
#
_entry.id   AF-A0A8H4V570-F1
#
_cell.length_a   1.000
_cell.length_b   1.000
_cell.length_c   1.000
_cell.angle_alpha   90.00
_cell.angle_beta   90.00
_cell.angle_gamma   90.00
#
_symmetry.space_group_name_H-M   'P 1'
#
loop_
_entity.id
_entity.type
_entity.pdbx_description
1 polymer ?
#
loop_
_entity_poly.entity_id
_entity_poly.type
_entity_poly.pdbx_seq_one_letter_code
_entity_poly.pdbx_strand_id
1 'polypeptide(L)'
;MSTSRARQRWPKLQDGTFITGPKLFELIQDDSPVLPLWDLRSVIEEVEENFGADVEGISAYECGYANQALWCELSNGEGILGRLGHSDVNKPDSESFPVDIQLSDARFEVALHGLFLPGSSEIKVAPLLYHRVPQVVAGAPSQDPTDILGRRFCVFEAPEGNPDAWRHFDDQDKIQIVYLKQAAHMRAALFNFNPPHAFISRFLAERIPHFSRPIHLSVPITPTRDFCIALL
;
A
#
# COMPACT_ATOMS: atom_id res chain seq x y z
N MET A 1 -5.10 2.77 26.45
CA MET A 1 -5.28 3.06 25.01
C MET A 1 -5.00 1.77 24.25
N SER A 2 -5.95 1.37 23.40
CA SER A 2 -6.06 0.05 22.74
C SER A 2 -4.74 -0.45 22.15
N THR A 3 -4.38 -1.71 22.41
CA THR A 3 -3.37 -2.42 21.60
C THR A 3 -3.81 -2.32 20.15
N SER A 4 -3.03 -1.63 19.31
CA SER A 4 -3.44 -1.31 17.93
C SER A 4 -3.87 -2.58 17.20
N ARG A 5 -4.94 -2.53 16.39
CA ARG A 5 -5.39 -3.66 15.54
C ARG A 5 -4.24 -4.30 14.73
N ALA A 6 -3.24 -3.50 14.36
CA ALA A 6 -1.98 -3.96 13.76
C ALA A 6 -1.24 -5.00 14.61
N ARG A 7 -1.13 -4.83 15.93
CA ARG A 7 -0.50 -5.81 16.84
C ARG A 7 -1.30 -7.11 17.03
N GLN A 8 -2.59 -7.09 16.73
CA GLN A 8 -3.42 -8.31 16.75
C GLN A 8 -3.24 -9.11 15.45
N ARG A 9 -3.01 -8.43 14.33
CA ARG A 9 -2.78 -9.03 13.00
C ARG A 9 -1.35 -9.50 12.78
N TRP A 10 -0.40 -8.99 13.56
CA TRP A 10 1.00 -9.41 13.45
C TRP A 10 1.15 -10.92 13.74
N PRO A 11 1.77 -11.69 12.84
CA PRO A 11 1.93 -13.13 13.00
C PRO A 11 2.86 -13.46 14.18
N LYS A 12 2.47 -14.44 14.99
CA LYS A 12 3.18 -14.80 16.22
C LYS A 12 3.53 -16.28 16.25
N LEU A 13 4.65 -16.58 16.89
CA LEU A 13 4.99 -17.93 17.30
C LEU A 13 4.05 -18.41 18.42
N GLN A 14 4.08 -19.70 18.73
CA GLN A 14 3.23 -20.32 19.76
C GLN A 14 3.44 -19.72 21.16
N ASP A 15 4.64 -19.22 21.43
CA ASP A 15 4.99 -18.53 22.69
C ASP A 15 4.53 -17.06 22.74
N GLY A 16 3.91 -16.56 21.67
CA GLY A 16 3.44 -15.18 21.53
C GLY A 16 4.48 -14.19 21.00
N THR A 17 5.70 -14.64 20.69
CA THR A 17 6.76 -13.82 20.11
C THR A 17 6.38 -13.37 18.70
N PHE A 18 6.61 -12.10 18.38
CA PHE A 18 6.37 -11.56 17.03
C PHE A 18 7.36 -12.13 16.03
N ILE A 19 6.84 -12.56 14.88
CA ILE A 19 7.66 -13.11 13.79
C ILE A 19 8.34 -11.95 13.03
N THR A 20 9.65 -12.10 12.78
CA THR A 20 10.48 -11.19 11.96
C THR A 20 10.47 -11.62 10.50
N GLY A 21 10.94 -10.75 9.57
CA GLY A 21 11.07 -11.10 8.15
C GLY A 21 11.85 -12.41 7.91
N PRO A 22 13.07 -12.58 8.44
CA PRO A 22 13.84 -13.79 8.20
C PRO A 22 13.14 -15.04 8.74
N LYS A 23 12.54 -14.94 9.95
CA LYS A 23 11.82 -16.07 10.53
C LYS A 23 10.55 -16.40 9.74
N LEU A 24 9.88 -15.38 9.19
CA LEU A 24 8.72 -15.54 8.33
C LEU A 24 9.08 -16.33 7.07
N PHE A 25 10.20 -15.98 6.44
CA PHE A 25 10.67 -16.68 5.25
C PHE A 25 11.01 -18.15 5.53
N GLU A 26 11.73 -18.44 6.61
CA GLU A 26 11.97 -19.83 7.06
C GLU A 26 10.67 -20.62 7.23
N LEU A 27 9.69 -20.04 7.93
CA LEU A 27 8.41 -20.72 8.19
C LEU A 27 7.60 -20.97 6.92
N ILE A 28 7.71 -20.09 5.91
CA ILE A 28 7.07 -20.29 4.62
C ILE A 28 7.75 -21.45 3.89
N GLN A 29 9.08 -21.53 3.87
CA GLN A 29 9.83 -22.61 3.23
C GLN A 29 9.57 -23.98 3.88
N ASP A 30 9.38 -24.01 5.21
CA ASP A 30 9.14 -25.24 5.97
C ASP A 30 7.69 -25.77 5.91
N ASP A 31 6.82 -25.22 5.06
CA ASP A 31 5.38 -25.56 5.01
C ASP A 31 4.69 -25.47 6.39
N SER A 32 5.10 -24.50 7.22
CA SER A 32 4.62 -24.39 8.59
C SER A 32 3.13 -24.03 8.66
N PRO A 33 2.32 -24.67 9.54
CA PRO A 33 0.88 -24.45 9.63
C PRO A 33 0.48 -23.13 10.33
N VAL A 34 1.38 -22.15 10.48
CA VAL A 34 1.08 -20.88 11.13
C VAL A 34 0.10 -20.09 10.24
N LEU A 35 -1.03 -19.66 10.81
CA LEU A 35 -2.04 -18.88 10.08
C LEU A 35 -1.79 -17.37 10.26
N PRO A 36 -1.94 -16.53 9.20
CA PRO A 36 -2.18 -16.86 7.80
C PRO A 36 -0.86 -16.75 7.00
N LEU A 37 0.00 -17.77 7.04
CA LEU A 37 1.19 -17.79 6.17
C LEU A 37 0.87 -18.11 4.71
N TRP A 38 -0.31 -18.68 4.43
CA TRP A 38 -0.70 -19.09 3.08
C TRP A 38 -0.79 -17.91 2.10
N ASP A 39 -1.26 -16.75 2.56
CA ASP A 39 -1.29 -15.51 1.76
C ASP A 39 0.11 -15.10 1.28
N LEU A 40 1.14 -15.39 2.08
CA LEU A 40 2.50 -14.91 1.85
C LEU A 40 3.28 -15.79 0.89
N ARG A 41 2.97 -17.09 0.84
CA ARG A 41 3.48 -17.97 -0.21
C ARG A 41 3.02 -17.52 -1.58
N SER A 42 1.71 -17.28 -1.73
CA SER A 42 1.17 -16.78 -3.00
C SER A 42 1.76 -15.43 -3.40
N VAL A 43 2.11 -14.58 -2.42
CA VAL A 43 2.85 -13.33 -2.69
C VAL A 43 4.26 -13.59 -3.21
N ILE A 44 4.99 -14.55 -2.63
CA ILE A 44 6.33 -14.94 -3.10
C ILE A 44 6.24 -15.48 -4.53
N GLU A 45 5.34 -16.43 -4.78
CA GLU A 45 5.12 -17.01 -6.11
C GLU A 45 4.77 -15.92 -7.14
N GLU A 46 3.84 -15.01 -6.81
CA GLU A 46 3.48 -13.90 -7.69
C GLU A 46 4.66 -12.95 -7.96
N VAL A 47 5.54 -12.72 -6.99
CA VAL A 47 6.79 -11.95 -7.20
C VAL A 47 7.73 -12.70 -8.14
N GLU A 48 8.03 -13.97 -7.85
CA GLU A 48 8.99 -14.75 -8.62
C GLU A 48 8.58 -14.87 -10.10
N GLU A 49 7.28 -15.09 -10.35
CA GLU A 49 6.71 -15.13 -11.69
C GLU A 49 6.84 -13.81 -12.44
N ASN A 50 6.60 -12.66 -11.78
CA ASN A 50 6.61 -11.35 -12.45
C ASN A 50 8.02 -10.80 -12.67
N PHE A 51 8.97 -11.16 -11.80
CA PHE A 51 10.35 -10.66 -11.88
C PHE A 51 11.31 -11.66 -12.51
N GLY A 52 10.91 -12.93 -12.67
CA GLY A 52 11.76 -13.97 -13.24
C GLY A 52 13.01 -14.26 -12.39
N ALA A 53 12.91 -14.04 -11.08
CA ALA A 53 13.98 -14.23 -10.10
C ALA A 53 13.38 -14.78 -8.80
N ASP A 54 14.06 -15.73 -8.19
CA ASP A 54 13.63 -16.36 -6.94
C ASP A 54 13.75 -15.38 -5.76
N VAL A 55 12.85 -15.47 -4.79
CA VAL A 55 12.99 -14.75 -3.51
C VAL A 55 13.94 -15.58 -2.63
N GLU A 56 15.14 -15.07 -2.37
CA GLU A 56 16.15 -15.74 -1.56
C GLU A 56 16.04 -15.39 -0.07
N GLY A 57 15.32 -14.31 0.26
CA GLY A 57 15.17 -13.88 1.64
C GLY A 57 14.10 -12.81 1.83
N ILE A 58 13.67 -12.67 3.08
CA ILE A 58 12.83 -11.55 3.54
C ILE A 58 13.57 -10.87 4.69
N SER A 59 14.11 -9.68 4.47
CA SER A 59 14.91 -8.96 5.47
C SER A 59 14.04 -8.28 6.53
N ALA A 60 12.84 -7.83 6.15
CA ALA A 60 11.91 -7.18 7.04
C ALA A 60 10.45 -7.52 6.71
N TYR A 61 9.62 -7.54 7.75
CA TYR A 61 8.17 -7.70 7.66
C TYR A 61 7.49 -6.66 8.55
N GLU A 62 6.52 -5.95 8.00
CA GLU A 62 5.67 -5.03 8.74
C GLU A 62 4.19 -5.34 8.55
N CYS A 63 3.44 -5.35 9.65
CA CYS A 63 1.99 -5.45 9.63
C CYS A 63 1.38 -4.11 10.08
N GLY A 64 0.93 -3.32 9.10
CA GLY A 64 0.26 -2.05 9.32
C GLY A 64 -1.23 -2.19 9.60
N TYR A 65 -1.95 -1.06 9.59
CA TYR A 65 -3.41 -1.06 9.74
C TYR A 65 -4.12 -1.61 8.49
N ALA A 66 -3.72 -1.12 7.31
CA ALA A 66 -4.38 -1.42 6.04
C ALA A 66 -3.61 -2.47 5.21
N ASN A 67 -2.30 -2.59 5.40
CA ASN A 67 -1.44 -3.42 4.58
C ASN A 67 -0.40 -4.15 5.43
N GLN A 68 0.08 -5.27 4.90
CA GLN A 68 1.32 -5.90 5.28
C GLN A 68 2.38 -5.65 4.21
N ALA A 69 3.64 -5.56 4.63
CA ALA A 69 4.77 -5.23 3.77
C ALA A 69 5.95 -6.18 4.02
N LEU A 70 6.59 -6.61 2.94
CA LEU A 70 7.72 -7.55 2.94
C LEU A 70 8.86 -6.93 2.13
N TRP A 71 10.04 -6.85 2.73
CA TRP A 71 11.27 -6.52 2.01
C TRP A 71 11.90 -7.82 1.54
N CYS A 72 11.81 -8.08 0.24
CA CYS A 72 12.32 -9.30 -0.37
C CYS A 72 13.66 -9.04 -1.05
N GLU A 73 14.56 -10.01 -0.94
CA GLU A 73 15.83 -10.07 -1.64
C GLU A 73 15.69 -11.09 -2.77
N LEU A 74 15.90 -10.65 -4.01
CA LEU A 74 15.78 -11.48 -5.20
C LEU A 74 17.14 -12.07 -5.61
N SER A 75 17.15 -13.25 -6.24
CA SER A 75 18.37 -13.94 -6.67
C SER A 75 19.20 -13.20 -7.73
N ASN A 76 18.61 -12.21 -8.39
CA ASN A 76 19.30 -11.29 -9.29
C ASN A 76 20.05 -10.15 -8.55
N GLY A 77 19.96 -10.10 -7.21
CA GLY A 77 20.57 -9.09 -6.35
C GLY A 77 19.72 -7.84 -6.12
N GLU A 78 18.51 -7.77 -6.67
CA GLU A 78 17.60 -6.64 -6.47
C GLU A 78 16.83 -6.77 -5.14
N GLY A 79 16.62 -5.63 -4.49
CA GLY A 79 15.74 -5.52 -3.33
C GLY A 79 14.39 -4.94 -3.74
N ILE A 80 13.29 -5.58 -3.32
CA ILE A 80 11.94 -5.09 -3.56
C ILE A 80 11.13 -4.99 -2.27
N LEU A 81 10.10 -4.14 -2.31
CA LEU A 81 9.10 -4.01 -1.25
C LEU A 81 7.74 -4.47 -1.78
N GLY A 82 7.32 -5.68 -1.39
CA GLY A 82 5.99 -6.19 -1.66
C GLY A 82 4.99 -5.73 -0.60
N ARG A 83 3.91 -5.06 -0.99
CA ARG A 83 2.86 -4.57 -0.07
C ARG A 83 1.49 -5.12 -0.44
N LEU A 84 0.94 -5.95 0.43
CA LEU A 84 -0.36 -6.60 0.28
C LEU A 84 -1.40 -5.94 1.19
N GLY A 85 -2.56 -5.62 0.63
CA GLY A 85 -3.71 -5.11 1.39
C GLY A 85 -4.32 -6.19 2.29
N HIS A 86 -4.80 -5.80 3.47
CA HIS A 86 -5.58 -6.68 4.33
C HIS A 86 -7.02 -6.87 3.86
N SER A 87 -7.58 -5.85 3.19
CA SER A 87 -8.93 -5.91 2.65
C SER A 87 -8.96 -6.79 1.41
N ASP A 88 -9.97 -7.64 1.34
CA ASP A 88 -10.24 -8.53 0.23
C ASP A 88 -11.65 -8.22 -0.30
N VAL A 89 -11.75 -7.84 -1.57
CA VAL A 89 -13.05 -7.50 -2.20
C VAL A 89 -14.01 -8.69 -2.27
N ASN A 90 -13.49 -9.92 -2.16
CA ASN A 90 -14.26 -11.16 -2.15
C ASN A 90 -14.61 -11.64 -0.74
N LYS A 91 -14.11 -10.97 0.31
CA LYS A 91 -14.48 -11.15 1.72
C LYS A 91 -14.97 -9.83 2.33
N PRO A 92 -16.13 -9.31 1.89
CA PRO A 92 -16.71 -8.14 2.51
C PRO A 92 -17.14 -8.47 3.95
N ASP A 93 -16.59 -7.74 4.92
CA ASP A 93 -17.07 -7.71 6.30
C ASP A 93 -17.84 -6.41 6.58
N SER A 94 -18.43 -6.30 7.77
CA SER A 94 -19.23 -5.11 8.15
C SER A 94 -18.43 -3.81 8.23
N GLU A 95 -17.09 -3.88 8.24
CA GLU A 95 -16.19 -2.72 8.28
C GLU A 95 -15.52 -2.45 6.91
N SER A 96 -15.78 -3.30 5.92
CA SER A 96 -15.17 -3.20 4.60
C SER A 96 -15.79 -2.07 3.79
N PHE A 97 -14.95 -1.32 3.09
CA PHE A 97 -15.43 -0.36 2.11
C PHE A 97 -16.14 -1.10 0.96
N PRO A 98 -17.15 -0.47 0.33
CA PRO A 98 -17.74 -0.95 -0.91
C PRO A 98 -16.67 -1.33 -1.96
N VAL A 99 -16.94 -2.39 -2.73
CA VAL A 99 -15.98 -2.94 -3.72
C VAL A 99 -15.55 -1.89 -4.74
N ASP A 100 -16.48 -1.07 -5.22
CA ASP A 100 -16.20 0.01 -6.16
C ASP A 100 -15.23 1.06 -5.60
N ILE A 101 -15.35 1.40 -4.31
CA ILE A 101 -14.43 2.31 -3.62
C ILE A 101 -13.03 1.68 -3.53
N GLN A 102 -12.94 0.41 -3.10
CA GLN A 102 -11.65 -0.29 -3.01
C GLN A 102 -10.95 -0.38 -4.38
N LEU A 103 -11.70 -0.66 -5.45
CA LEU A 103 -11.18 -0.69 -6.81
C LEU A 103 -10.76 0.70 -7.31
N SER A 104 -11.52 1.75 -7.00
CA SER A 104 -11.14 3.14 -7.30
C SER A 104 -9.84 3.53 -6.59
N ASP A 105 -9.71 3.22 -5.30
CA ASP A 105 -8.51 3.52 -4.52
C ASP A 105 -7.28 2.77 -5.02
N ALA A 106 -7.43 1.50 -5.38
CA ALA A 106 -6.34 0.73 -5.98
C ALA A 106 -5.85 1.37 -7.30
N ARG A 107 -6.77 1.75 -8.19
CA ARG A 107 -6.45 2.37 -9.48
C ARG A 107 -5.85 3.77 -9.33
N PHE A 108 -6.34 4.53 -8.37
CA PHE A 108 -5.80 5.86 -8.07
C PHE A 108 -4.37 5.80 -7.61
N GLU A 109 -4.03 4.90 -6.69
CA GLU A 109 -2.66 4.82 -6.19
C GLU A 109 -1.68 4.45 -7.29
N VAL A 110 -2.04 3.50 -8.15
CA VAL A 110 -1.25 3.17 -9.35
C VAL A 110 -1.06 4.40 -10.24
N ALA A 111 -2.15 5.12 -10.54
CA ALA A 111 -2.08 6.31 -11.37
C ALA A 111 -1.24 7.42 -10.73
N LEU A 112 -1.30 7.56 -9.41
CA LEU A 112 -0.54 8.55 -8.64
C LEU A 112 0.96 8.25 -8.70
N HIS A 113 1.36 6.99 -8.50
CA HIS A 113 2.76 6.58 -8.69
C HIS A 113 3.23 6.83 -10.12
N GLY A 114 2.39 6.51 -11.12
CA GLY A 114 2.65 6.82 -12.53
C GLY A 114 2.96 8.31 -12.80
N LEU A 115 2.32 9.22 -12.05
CA LEU A 115 2.57 10.66 -12.18
C LEU A 115 3.84 11.15 -11.49
N PHE A 116 4.27 10.49 -10.41
CA PHE A 116 5.42 10.92 -9.61
C PHE A 116 6.73 10.24 -10.00
N LEU A 117 6.68 9.17 -10.79
CA LEU A 117 7.82 8.45 -11.33
C LEU A 117 8.79 9.27 -12.22
N PRO A 118 8.38 10.26 -13.04
CA PRO A 118 9.32 11.03 -13.84
C PRO A 118 10.36 11.74 -12.95
N GLY A 119 11.65 11.56 -13.23
CA GLY A 119 12.77 12.07 -12.42
C GLY A 119 12.87 13.60 -12.26
N SER A 120 11.93 14.34 -12.85
CA SER A 120 11.75 15.78 -12.70
C SER A 120 10.75 16.16 -11.59
N SER A 121 10.16 15.20 -10.87
CA SER A 121 9.23 15.49 -9.79
C SER A 121 9.98 15.96 -8.54
N GLU A 122 9.54 17.07 -7.94
CA GLU A 122 9.98 17.47 -6.59
C GLU A 122 9.48 16.48 -5.51
N ILE A 123 8.56 15.58 -5.88
CA ILE A 123 7.91 14.60 -5.02
C ILE A 123 8.56 13.24 -5.24
N LYS A 124 9.46 12.86 -4.33
CA LYS A 124 10.12 11.56 -4.38
C LYS A 124 9.20 10.47 -3.83
N VAL A 125 8.94 9.46 -4.65
CA VAL A 125 8.25 8.22 -4.25
C VAL A 125 9.08 7.02 -4.69
N ALA A 126 8.97 5.90 -3.98
CA ALA A 126 9.55 4.64 -4.44
C ALA A 126 8.90 4.24 -5.78
N PRO A 127 9.70 3.84 -6.78
CA PRO A 127 9.17 3.36 -8.05
C PRO A 127 8.23 2.16 -7.86
N LEU A 128 7.04 2.24 -8.45
CA LEU A 128 6.11 1.11 -8.51
C LEU A 128 6.50 0.23 -9.71
N LEU A 129 7.04 -0.95 -9.42
CA LEU A 129 7.56 -1.89 -10.41
C LEU A 129 6.46 -2.81 -10.96
N TYR A 130 5.57 -3.26 -10.07
CA TYR A 130 4.46 -4.13 -10.40
C TYR A 130 3.25 -3.81 -9.53
N HIS A 131 2.05 -4.04 -10.06
CA HIS A 131 0.82 -3.93 -9.27
C HIS A 131 -0.27 -4.88 -9.76
N ARG A 132 -1.10 -5.30 -8.82
CA ARG A 132 -2.36 -5.99 -9.08
C ARG A 132 -3.51 -5.23 -8.41
N VAL A 133 -4.46 -4.83 -9.23
CA VAL A 133 -5.76 -4.32 -8.75
C VAL A 133 -6.58 -5.53 -8.29
N PRO A 134 -7.32 -5.43 -7.17
CA PRO A 134 -8.18 -6.52 -6.70
C PRO A 134 -9.09 -7.07 -7.80
N GLN A 135 -9.23 -8.39 -7.85
CA GLN A 135 -10.11 -9.08 -8.78
C GLN A 135 -11.36 -9.58 -8.04
N VAL A 136 -12.53 -9.25 -8.59
CA VAL A 136 -13.80 -9.77 -8.10
C VAL A 136 -14.01 -11.14 -8.73
N VAL A 137 -14.06 -12.19 -7.90
CA VAL A 137 -14.31 -13.55 -8.36
C VAL A 137 -15.82 -13.74 -8.53
N ALA A 138 -16.21 -14.40 -9.63
CA ALA A 138 -17.62 -14.70 -9.87
C ALA A 138 -18.15 -15.71 -8.84
N GLY A 139 -19.22 -15.34 -8.13
CA GLY A 139 -19.84 -16.21 -7.12
C GLY A 139 -20.34 -15.43 -5.91
N ALA A 140 -20.87 -16.14 -4.92
CA ALA A 140 -21.15 -15.54 -3.63
C ALA A 140 -19.82 -15.21 -2.92
N PRO A 141 -19.70 -14.04 -2.28
CA PRO A 141 -18.51 -13.70 -1.51
C PRO A 141 -18.21 -14.77 -0.46
N SER A 142 -16.96 -15.22 -0.40
CA SER A 142 -16.51 -16.22 0.58
C SER A 142 -16.09 -15.52 1.86
N GLN A 143 -16.45 -16.11 3.01
CA GLN A 143 -15.89 -15.65 4.28
C GLN A 143 -14.42 -16.04 4.45
N ASP A 144 -13.93 -17.02 3.69
CA ASP A 144 -12.54 -17.47 3.72
C ASP A 144 -12.04 -17.58 2.27
N PRO A 145 -11.57 -16.49 1.66
CA PRO A 145 -10.87 -16.56 0.39
C PRO A 145 -9.62 -17.42 0.57
N THR A 146 -9.32 -18.27 -0.41
CA THR A 146 -8.17 -19.20 -0.40
C THR A 146 -7.02 -18.69 -1.25
N ASP A 147 -7.14 -17.49 -1.81
CA ASP A 147 -6.15 -16.84 -2.65
C ASP A 147 -6.01 -15.35 -2.29
N ILE A 148 -5.05 -14.68 -2.92
CA ILE A 148 -4.74 -13.26 -2.71
C ILE A 148 -5.33 -12.35 -3.79
N LEU A 149 -6.10 -12.88 -4.76
CA LEU A 149 -6.53 -12.16 -5.95
C LEU A 149 -7.49 -11.02 -5.64
N GLY A 150 -8.32 -11.19 -4.61
CA GLY A 150 -9.23 -10.17 -4.12
C GLY A 150 -8.57 -9.05 -3.32
N ARG A 151 -7.27 -9.14 -3.06
CA ARG A 151 -6.51 -8.13 -2.31
C ARG A 151 -5.71 -7.26 -3.24
N ARG A 152 -5.43 -6.02 -2.83
CA ARG A 152 -4.52 -5.16 -3.61
C ARG A 152 -3.09 -5.58 -3.35
N PHE A 153 -2.29 -5.66 -4.40
CA PHE A 153 -0.85 -5.93 -4.29
C PHE A 153 -0.04 -4.91 -5.09
N CYS A 154 1.03 -4.39 -4.49
CA CYS A 154 1.95 -3.46 -5.12
C CYS A 154 3.38 -3.88 -4.78
N VAL A 155 4.26 -3.88 -5.76
CA VAL A 155 5.69 -4.13 -5.58
C VAL A 155 6.45 -2.86 -5.97
N PHE A 156 7.29 -2.40 -5.06
CA PHE A 156 8.13 -1.23 -5.24
C PHE A 156 9.60 -1.62 -5.29
N GLU A 157 10.42 -0.78 -5.87
CA GLU A 157 11.85 -0.78 -5.56
C GLU A 157 12.03 -0.59 -4.05
N ALA A 158 12.84 -1.43 -3.41
CA ALA A 158 13.04 -1.33 -1.97
C ALA A 158 13.68 0.02 -1.63
N PRO A 159 13.02 0.86 -0.81
CA PRO A 159 13.60 2.13 -0.43
C PRO A 159 14.79 1.90 0.51
N GLU A 160 15.85 2.68 0.30
CA GLU A 160 16.96 2.73 1.25
C GLU A 160 16.51 3.34 2.59
N GLY A 161 16.97 2.78 3.70
CA GLY A 161 16.82 3.36 5.03
C GLY A 161 16.00 2.52 6.03
N ASN A 162 15.74 3.09 7.20
CA ASN A 162 15.05 2.43 8.32
C ASN A 162 13.64 3.04 8.50
N PRO A 163 12.56 2.23 8.43
CA PRO A 163 11.18 2.72 8.54
C PRO A 163 10.83 3.37 9.88
N ASP A 164 11.53 3.02 10.98
CA ASP A 164 11.26 3.51 12.33
C ASP A 164 12.32 4.53 12.81
N ALA A 165 13.15 5.06 11.90
CA ALA A 165 14.25 6.00 12.19
C ALA A 165 13.80 7.21 13.04
N TRP A 166 12.56 7.67 12.86
CA TRP A 166 11.96 8.78 13.62
C TRP A 166 12.11 8.62 15.15
N ARG A 167 11.94 7.39 15.65
CA ARG A 167 12.01 7.12 17.10
C ARG A 167 13.43 7.20 17.64
N HIS A 168 14.42 7.06 16.77
CA HIS A 168 15.83 7.02 17.12
C HIS A 168 16.52 8.38 17.02
N PHE A 169 15.88 9.37 16.40
CA PHE A 169 16.39 10.75 16.37
C PHE A 169 16.24 11.43 17.73
N ASP A 170 17.27 12.17 18.13
CA ASP A 170 17.20 13.06 19.29
C ASP A 170 16.37 14.34 18.98
N ASP A 171 16.12 15.15 20.00
CA ASP A 171 15.30 16.37 19.82
C ASP A 171 16.00 17.38 18.89
N GLN A 172 17.33 17.39 18.86
CA GLN A 172 18.07 18.19 17.91
C GLN A 172 17.86 17.63 16.51
N ASP A 173 18.04 16.36 16.20
CA ASP A 173 17.84 15.75 14.88
C ASP A 173 16.38 15.83 14.37
N LYS A 174 15.40 15.72 15.27
CA LYS A 174 13.98 15.91 14.95
C LYS A 174 13.67 17.35 14.55
N ILE A 175 14.28 18.33 15.23
CA ILE A 175 14.09 19.77 15.00
C ILE A 175 15.05 20.30 13.91
N GLN A 176 16.25 19.75 13.83
CA GLN A 176 17.34 20.04 12.90
C GLN A 176 16.92 19.55 11.53
N ILE A 177 16.15 20.43 10.88
CA ILE A 177 16.43 20.95 9.55
C ILE A 177 16.28 19.98 8.38
N VAL A 178 16.46 18.67 8.52
CA VAL A 178 16.33 17.73 7.39
C VAL A 178 14.91 17.20 7.33
N TYR A 179 14.38 16.57 8.37
CA TYR A 179 13.05 15.95 8.31
C TYR A 179 11.91 16.96 8.23
N LEU A 180 11.86 17.97 9.09
CA LEU A 180 10.78 18.97 9.04
C LEU A 180 10.85 19.81 7.77
N LYS A 181 12.05 20.16 7.26
CA LYS A 181 12.16 20.89 5.99
C LYS A 181 11.84 20.00 4.80
N GLN A 182 12.28 18.74 4.78
CA GLN A 182 11.92 17.80 3.72
C GLN A 182 10.41 17.54 3.73
N ALA A 183 9.80 17.33 4.90
CA ALA A 183 8.35 17.17 5.02
C ALA A 183 7.60 18.44 4.57
N ALA A 184 8.06 19.63 4.97
CA ALA A 184 7.49 20.89 4.51
C ALA A 184 7.65 21.09 3.00
N HIS A 185 8.82 20.73 2.45
CA HIS A 185 9.11 20.80 1.02
C HIS A 185 8.23 19.83 0.22
N MET A 186 8.13 18.56 0.65
CA MET A 186 7.22 17.58 0.05
C MET A 186 5.77 18.05 0.12
N ARG A 187 5.32 18.61 1.25
CA ARG A 187 3.98 19.20 1.36
C ARG A 187 3.78 20.37 0.41
N ALA A 188 4.75 21.27 0.29
CA ALA A 188 4.69 22.40 -0.63
C ALA A 188 4.68 21.93 -2.09
N ALA A 189 5.50 20.95 -2.45
CA ALA A 189 5.54 20.34 -3.78
C ALA A 189 4.19 19.67 -4.11
N LEU A 190 3.63 18.87 -3.19
CA LEU A 190 2.30 18.28 -3.34
C LEU A 190 1.20 19.33 -3.46
N PHE A 191 1.28 20.41 -2.67
CA PHE A 191 0.34 21.50 -2.77
C PHE A 191 0.45 22.19 -4.14
N ASN A 192 1.65 22.49 -4.62
CA ASN A 192 1.84 23.17 -5.91
C ASN A 192 1.71 22.24 -7.12
N PHE A 193 1.63 20.93 -6.92
CA PHE A 193 1.49 19.97 -7.99
C PHE A 193 0.19 20.21 -8.75
N ASN A 194 0.32 20.38 -10.07
CA ASN A 194 -0.80 20.52 -10.99
C ASN A 194 -0.94 19.24 -11.82
N PRO A 195 -1.77 18.27 -11.38
CA PRO A 195 -1.94 17.01 -12.08
C PRO A 195 -2.53 17.21 -13.48
N PRO A 196 -2.27 16.29 -14.43
CA PRO A 196 -2.91 16.33 -15.74
C PRO A 196 -4.44 16.35 -15.62
N HIS A 197 -5.09 17.07 -16.52
CA HIS A 197 -6.55 17.21 -16.53
C HIS A 197 -7.28 15.85 -16.50
N ALA A 198 -6.80 14.87 -17.28
CA ALA A 198 -7.38 13.53 -17.30
C ALA A 198 -7.31 12.83 -15.94
N PHE A 199 -6.25 13.09 -15.15
CA PHE A 199 -6.14 12.57 -13.79
C PHE A 199 -7.14 13.24 -12.86
N ILE A 200 -7.29 14.57 -12.93
CA ILE A 200 -8.24 15.35 -12.12
C ILE A 200 -9.66 14.86 -12.36
N SER A 201 -10.10 14.85 -13.63
CA SER A 201 -11.48 14.53 -13.98
C SER A 201 -11.89 13.10 -13.67
N ARG A 202 -10.92 12.19 -13.61
CA ARG A 202 -11.17 10.81 -13.23
C ARG A 202 -11.06 10.65 -11.71
N PHE A 203 -9.88 10.89 -11.15
CA PHE A 203 -9.56 10.43 -9.82
C PHE A 203 -9.84 11.43 -8.71
N LEU A 204 -9.63 12.74 -8.92
CA LEU A 204 -9.94 13.72 -7.87
C LEU A 204 -11.44 13.90 -7.72
N ALA A 205 -12.19 13.82 -8.81
CA ALA A 205 -13.65 13.89 -8.80
C ALA A 205 -14.29 12.75 -7.99
N GLU A 206 -13.80 11.52 -8.15
CA GLU A 206 -14.25 10.33 -7.39
C GLU A 206 -13.97 10.43 -5.88
N ARG A 207 -13.12 11.36 -5.43
CA ARG A 207 -12.70 11.51 -4.02
C ARG A 207 -13.43 12.61 -3.26
N ILE A 208 -14.28 13.36 -3.95
CA ILE A 208 -15.09 14.38 -3.29
C ILE A 208 -16.06 13.67 -2.34
N PRO A 209 -16.06 14.00 -1.03
CA PRO A 209 -16.71 13.18 -0.01
C PRO A 209 -18.17 12.85 -0.32
N HIS A 210 -18.50 11.56 -0.37
CA HIS A 210 -19.86 11.05 -0.64
C HIS A 210 -20.84 11.19 0.54
N PHE A 211 -20.39 11.69 1.69
CA PHE A 211 -21.16 11.62 2.94
C PHE A 211 -22.46 12.44 2.94
N SER A 212 -22.70 13.29 1.94
CA SER A 212 -24.01 13.92 1.77
C SER A 212 -24.28 14.39 0.34
N ARG A 213 -25.00 13.56 -0.42
CA ARG A 213 -25.74 13.88 -1.66
C ARG A 213 -24.93 13.88 -2.97
N PRO A 214 -25.60 13.64 -4.11
CA PRO A 214 -25.08 14.09 -5.39
C PRO A 214 -24.89 15.61 -5.31
N ILE A 215 -23.71 16.10 -5.70
CA ILE A 215 -23.53 17.52 -5.96
C ILE A 215 -24.35 17.84 -7.22
N HIS A 216 -25.56 18.34 -7.01
CA HIS A 216 -26.41 18.80 -8.10
C HIS A 216 -25.91 20.16 -8.57
N LEU A 217 -25.04 20.12 -9.57
CA LEU A 217 -24.60 21.32 -10.28
C LEU A 217 -25.66 21.65 -11.34
N SER A 218 -26.06 22.92 -11.41
CA SER A 218 -27.03 23.41 -12.39
C SER A 218 -26.52 23.34 -13.83
N VAL A 219 -25.20 23.19 -13.99
CA VAL A 219 -24.50 23.02 -15.27
C VAL A 219 -23.48 21.89 -15.13
N PRO A 220 -23.18 21.15 -16.21
CA PRO A 220 -22.04 20.25 -16.23
C PRO A 220 -20.76 21.04 -15.99
N ILE A 221 -20.02 20.70 -14.94
CA ILE A 221 -18.71 21.30 -14.65
C ILE A 221 -17.64 20.23 -14.86
N THR A 222 -16.62 20.59 -15.63
CA THR A 222 -15.40 19.80 -15.69
C THR A 222 -14.57 20.10 -14.44
N PRO A 223 -14.33 19.12 -13.56
CA PRO A 223 -13.63 19.36 -12.31
C PRO A 223 -12.19 19.79 -12.57
N THR A 224 -11.78 20.85 -11.89
CA THR A 224 -10.40 21.35 -11.84
C THR A 224 -9.77 20.99 -10.50
N ARG A 225 -8.43 21.11 -10.39
CA ARG A 225 -7.71 20.94 -9.13
C ARG A 225 -8.32 21.81 -8.03
N ASP A 226 -8.51 23.10 -8.32
CA ASP A 226 -9.02 24.06 -7.34
C ASP A 226 -10.47 23.77 -6.94
N PHE A 227 -11.29 23.33 -7.90
CA PHE A 227 -12.65 22.87 -7.63
C PHE A 227 -12.66 21.67 -6.67
N CYS A 228 -11.84 20.65 -6.94
CA CYS A 228 -11.75 19.47 -6.08
C CYS A 228 -11.19 19.82 -4.69
N ILE A 229 -10.16 20.66 -4.59
CA ILE A 229 -9.60 21.11 -3.31
C ILE A 229 -10.63 21.89 -2.49
N ALA A 230 -11.46 22.72 -3.14
CA ALA A 230 -12.49 23.48 -2.44
C ALA A 230 -13.61 22.61 -1.84
N LEU A 231 -13.70 21.33 -2.22
CA LEU A 231 -14.74 20.40 -1.80
C LEU A 231 -14.25 19.26 -0.89
N LEU A 232 -12.94 19.18 -0.64
CA LEU A 232 -12.30 18.21 0.27
C LEU A 232 -12.19 18.79 1.69
#